data_AF-A0A2U1TK84-F1
#
_entry.id   AF-A0A2U1TK84-F1
#
_cell.length_a   1.000
_cell.length_b   1.000
_cell.length_c   1.000
_cell.angle_alpha   90.00
_cell.angle_beta   90.00
_cell.angle_gamma   90.00
#
_symmetry.space_group_name_H-M   'P 1'
#
loop_
_entity.id
_entity.type
_entity.pdbx_description
1 polymer ?
#
loop_
_entity_poly.entity_id
_entity_poly.type
_entity_poly.pdbx_seq_one_letter_code
_entity_poly.pdbx_strand_id
1 'polypeptide(L)'
;MTGYRHKRGKIQDNAVEALLHDPLFRQRIEVNSKGKGSYRRKDKHAKKGNWEASGKQSNDSLPLAFLFSWLKTPLHNGLVKGFTI
;
A
#
# COMPACT_ATOMS: atom_id res chain seq x y z
N MET A 1 -12.10 -22.84 -38.52
CA MET A 1 -12.30 -23.44 -37.18
C MET A 1 -11.15 -24.40 -36.91
N THR A 2 -10.46 -24.31 -35.77
CA THR A 2 -9.38 -25.25 -35.41
C THR A 2 -9.96 -26.41 -34.60
N GLY A 3 -9.59 -27.66 -34.95
CA GLY A 3 -10.05 -28.86 -34.22
C GLY A 3 -9.22 -29.14 -32.95
N TYR A 4 -9.86 -29.73 -31.94
CA TYR A 4 -9.18 -30.18 -30.72
C TYR A 4 -8.51 -31.55 -30.92
N ARG A 5 -7.27 -31.72 -30.44
CA ARG A 5 -6.51 -32.98 -30.50
C ARG A 5 -6.63 -33.75 -29.18
N HIS A 6 -7.45 -34.79 -29.17
CA HIS A 6 -7.63 -35.69 -28.01
C HIS A 6 -6.49 -36.70 -27.84
N LYS A 7 -6.37 -37.32 -26.65
CA LYS A 7 -5.27 -38.24 -26.32
C LYS A 7 -5.59 -39.73 -26.51
N ARG A 8 -6.84 -40.07 -26.86
CA ARG A 8 -7.34 -41.46 -26.96
C ARG A 8 -6.83 -42.27 -28.16
N GLY A 9 -6.01 -41.69 -29.05
CA GLY A 9 -5.57 -42.36 -30.28
C GLY A 9 -6.68 -42.42 -31.34
N LYS A 10 -6.71 -43.46 -32.18
CA LYS A 10 -7.80 -43.66 -33.14
C LYS A 10 -9.03 -44.20 -32.40
N ILE A 11 -10.14 -43.47 -32.45
CA ILE A 11 -11.42 -43.90 -31.85
C ILE A 11 -12.11 -44.83 -32.85
N GLN A 12 -12.56 -46.00 -32.39
CA GLN A 12 -13.18 -47.03 -33.23
C GLN A 12 -14.70 -47.01 -33.12
N ASP A 13 -15.22 -47.12 -31.89
CA ASP A 13 -16.67 -47.28 -31.67
C ASP A 13 -17.37 -45.94 -31.40
N ASN A 14 -17.22 -45.40 -30.18
CA ASN A 14 -17.95 -44.21 -29.73
C ASN A 14 -17.03 -43.00 -29.52
N ALA A 15 -17.19 -41.98 -30.36
CA ALA A 15 -16.44 -40.72 -30.27
C ALA A 15 -16.75 -39.92 -29.01
N VAL A 16 -18.02 -39.84 -28.60
CA VAL A 16 -18.44 -39.01 -27.46
C VAL A 16 -17.95 -39.62 -26.16
N GLU A 17 -18.11 -40.93 -25.98
CA GLU A 17 -17.64 -41.64 -24.80
C GLU A 17 -16.11 -41.61 -24.69
N ALA A 18 -15.40 -41.78 -25.80
CA ALA A 18 -13.95 -41.62 -25.82
C ALA A 18 -13.52 -40.22 -25.35
N LEU A 19 -14.20 -39.18 -25.82
CA LEU A 19 -13.95 -37.80 -25.43
C LEU A 19 -14.34 -37.53 -23.98
N LEU A 20 -15.44 -38.08 -23.48
CA LEU A 20 -15.90 -37.90 -22.11
C LEU A 20 -14.84 -38.31 -21.08
N HIS A 21 -14.09 -39.36 -21.38
CA HIS A 21 -12.98 -39.83 -20.56
C HIS A 21 -11.62 -39.16 -20.89
N ASP A 22 -11.56 -38.28 -21.89
CA ASP A 22 -10.38 -37.47 -22.19
C ASP A 22 -10.21 -36.35 -21.15
N PRO A 23 -8.98 -35.87 -20.86
CA PRO A 23 -8.74 -34.80 -19.89
C PRO A 23 -9.48 -33.49 -20.20
N LEU A 24 -9.98 -33.33 -21.43
CA LEU A 24 -10.83 -32.22 -21.82
C LEU A 24 -12.06 -32.10 -20.90
N PHE A 25 -12.70 -33.22 -20.57
CA PHE A 25 -13.92 -33.29 -19.77
C PHE A 25 -13.67 -33.82 -18.36
N ARG A 26 -12.55 -33.41 -17.76
CA ARG A 26 -12.28 -33.72 -16.36
C ARG A 26 -13.19 -32.94 -15.41
N GLN A 27 -13.48 -33.54 -14.26
CA GLN A 27 -14.11 -32.83 -13.16
C GLN A 27 -13.29 -31.60 -12.77
N ARG A 28 -13.97 -30.46 -12.68
CA ARG A 28 -13.39 -29.20 -12.20
C ARG A 28 -13.86 -28.96 -10.78
N ILE A 29 -12.91 -28.69 -9.90
CA ILE A 29 -13.17 -28.38 -8.50
C ILE A 29 -12.83 -26.90 -8.34
N GLU A 30 -13.81 -26.10 -7.93
CA GLU A 30 -13.60 -24.71 -7.61
C GLU A 30 -12.93 -24.57 -6.24
N VAL A 31 -11.95 -23.67 -6.13
CA VAL A 31 -11.32 -23.36 -4.85
C VAL A 31 -12.25 -22.44 -4.08
N ASN A 32 -12.76 -22.93 -2.96
CA ASN A 32 -13.61 -22.14 -2.07
C ASN A 32 -12.86 -20.92 -1.50
N SER A 33 -13.62 -19.87 -1.18
CA SER A 33 -13.10 -18.64 -0.56
C SER A 33 -12.95 -18.75 0.95
N LYS A 34 -13.66 -19.70 1.59
CA LYS A 34 -13.67 -19.91 3.05
C LYS A 34 -13.78 -21.39 3.39
N GLY A 35 -13.25 -21.79 4.55
CA GLY A 35 -13.33 -23.16 5.07
C GLY A 35 -12.12 -24.03 4.68
N LYS A 36 -12.32 -25.35 4.59
CA LYS A 36 -11.24 -26.31 4.28
C LYS A 36 -10.67 -26.05 2.89
N GLY A 37 -9.35 -25.91 2.80
CA GLY A 37 -8.65 -25.68 1.52
C GLY A 37 -8.70 -24.24 0.99
N SER A 38 -9.32 -23.30 1.74
CA SER A 38 -9.45 -21.90 1.31
C SER A 38 -8.22 -21.04 1.57
N TYR A 39 -7.31 -21.47 2.45
CA TYR A 39 -6.12 -20.69 2.82
C TYR A 39 -5.19 -20.46 1.63
N ARG A 40 -4.85 -19.20 1.37
CA ARG A 40 -3.91 -18.78 0.33
C ARG A 40 -2.74 -18.06 0.99
N ARG A 41 -1.50 -18.45 0.67
CA ARG A 41 -0.29 -17.79 1.22
C ARG A 41 -0.15 -16.34 0.77
N LYS A 42 -0.72 -16.00 -0.39
CA LYS A 42 -0.74 -14.66 -0.97
C LYS A 42 -2.10 -14.42 -1.56
N ASP A 43 -2.70 -13.28 -1.23
CA ASP A 43 -3.94 -12.85 -1.87
C ASP A 43 -3.68 -12.30 -3.28
N LYS A 44 -4.74 -12.22 -4.10
CA LYS A 44 -4.70 -11.68 -5.46
C LYS A 44 -4.07 -10.27 -5.49
N HIS A 45 -4.40 -9.46 -4.50
CA HIS A 45 -3.85 -8.13 -4.28
C HIS A 45 -3.08 -8.15 -2.95
N ALA A 46 -1.89 -8.77 -2.95
CA ALA A 46 -0.99 -8.67 -1.83
C ALA A 46 -0.73 -7.18 -1.54
N LYS A 47 -0.89 -6.75 -0.27
CA LYS A 47 -0.60 -5.37 0.15
C LYS A 47 0.86 -5.07 -0.21
N LYS A 48 1.09 -4.42 -1.35
CA LYS A 48 2.33 -3.70 -1.62
C LYS A 48 2.37 -2.63 -0.54
N GLY A 49 3.32 -2.74 0.38
CA GLY A 49 3.32 -1.97 1.63
C GLY A 49 3.10 -0.48 1.37
N ASN A 50 1.88 -0.02 1.55
CA ASN A 50 1.64 1.33 2.02
C ASN A 50 1.75 1.21 3.53
N TRP A 51 3.00 1.11 4.02
CA TRP A 51 3.29 1.41 5.41
C TRP A 51 2.69 2.78 5.64
N GLU A 52 1.66 2.86 6.48
CA GLU A 52 1.07 4.11 6.91
C GLU A 52 2.20 4.90 7.58
N ALA A 53 2.85 5.77 6.82
CA ALA A 53 3.68 6.83 7.37
C ALA A 53 2.73 7.87 7.97
N SER A 54 2.04 7.49 9.05
CA SER A 54 1.47 8.46 9.98
C SER A 54 2.63 9.03 10.81
N GLY A 55 3.53 9.73 10.13
CA GLY A 55 4.41 10.67 10.78
C GLY A 55 3.54 11.88 11.12
N LYS A 56 3.05 11.94 12.36
CA LYS A 56 2.61 13.21 12.93
C LYS A 56 3.80 14.17 12.88
N GLN A 57 3.87 15.00 11.84
CA GLN A 57 4.79 16.12 11.81
C GLN A 57 4.23 17.17 12.77
N SER A 58 4.82 17.25 13.96
CA SER A 58 4.62 18.37 14.88
C SER A 58 5.12 19.64 14.20
N ASN A 59 4.21 20.52 13.82
CA ASN A 59 4.53 21.87 13.34
C ASN A 59 4.92 22.77 14.52
N ASP A 60 6.04 22.49 15.18
CA ASP A 60 6.64 23.41 16.14
C ASP A 60 7.88 24.05 15.51
N SER A 61 7.67 24.76 14.40
CA SER A 61 8.65 25.69 13.84
C SER A 61 8.06 27.10 13.83
N LEU A 62 7.83 27.64 15.03
CA LEU A 62 7.58 29.07 15.19
C LEU A 62 8.96 29.78 15.19
N PRO A 63 9.25 30.68 14.24
CA PRO A 63 10.56 31.29 14.14
C PRO A 63 10.77 32.24 15.33
N LEU A 64 11.74 31.90 16.18
CA LEU A 64 12.27 32.70 17.29
C LEU A 64 13.00 34.00 16.81
N ALA A 65 12.54 34.61 15.72
CA ALA A 65 13.18 35.76 15.09
C ALA A 65 12.47 37.11 15.33
N PHE A 66 11.30 37.14 15.99
CA PHE A 66 10.44 38.35 15.99
C PHE A 66 9.93 38.85 17.35
N LEU A 67 10.59 38.52 18.48
CA LEU A 67 10.16 39.04 19.80
C LEU A 67 11.26 39.62 20.70
N PHE A 68 12.43 40.03 20.15
CA PHE A 68 13.49 40.64 20.98
C PHE A 68 14.06 41.97 20.48
N SER A 69 13.43 42.62 19.49
CA SER A 69 13.95 43.89 18.92
C SER A 69 12.84 44.92 18.66
N TRP A 70 11.90 45.12 19.60
CA TRP A 70 10.91 46.20 19.50
C TRP A 70 10.46 46.71 20.86
N LEU A 71 11.41 47.07 21.74
CA LEU A 71 11.15 48.05 22.80
C LEU A 71 12.46 48.74 23.25
N LYS A 72 13.12 49.40 22.31
CA LYS A 72 14.16 50.38 22.64
C LYS A 72 14.11 51.51 21.63
N THR A 73 13.33 52.55 21.96
CA THR A 73 13.60 53.89 21.42
C THR A 73 13.81 54.87 22.58
N PRO A 74 14.73 55.84 22.41
CA PRO A 74 15.25 56.68 23.49
C PRO A 74 14.47 58.00 23.60
N LEU A 75 14.28 58.51 24.82
CA LEU A 75 13.85 59.89 25.05
C LEU A 75 14.91 60.63 25.87
N HIS A 76 15.29 61.80 25.40
CA HIS A 76 16.37 62.62 25.92
C HIS A 76 16.03 63.35 27.23
N ASN A 77 17.11 63.87 27.84
CA ASN A 77 17.21 64.84 28.95
C ASN A 77 16.99 64.25 30.34
N GLY A 78 17.84 64.46 31.34
CA GLY A 78 18.93 65.40 31.59
C GLY A 78 19.12 65.43 33.11
N LEU A 79 20.26 65.94 33.61
CA LEU A 79 20.67 65.96 35.05
C LEU A 79 21.05 64.55 35.59
N VAL A 80 22.16 64.30 36.27
CA VAL A 80 23.07 65.13 37.07
C VAL A 80 24.49 64.55 36.94
N LYS A 81 25.45 65.47 36.88
CA LYS A 81 26.91 65.36 37.09
C LYS A 81 27.23 64.33 38.20
N GLY A 82 28.21 63.45 38.07
CA GLY A 82 29.63 63.82 38.03
C GLY A 82 30.31 63.25 39.27
N PHE A 83 31.18 62.29 39.01
CA PHE A 83 32.09 61.53 39.88
C PHE A 83 33.10 62.43 40.61
N THR A 84 33.34 62.27 41.93
CA THR A 84 34.62 62.63 42.61
C THR A 84 34.71 61.97 44.01
N ILE A 85 35.77 61.15 44.20
CA ILE A 85 36.34 60.49 45.43
C ILE A 85 35.38 59.74 46.35
#